data_AF-A0A5B0PFB1-F1
#
_entry.id   AF-A0A5B0PFB1-F1
#
_cell.length_a   1.000
_cell.length_b   1.000
_cell.length_c   1.000
_cell.angle_alpha   90.00
_cell.angle_beta   90.00
_cell.angle_gamma   90.00
#
_symmetry.space_group_name_H-M   'P 1'
#
loop_
_entity.id
_entity.type
_entity.pdbx_description
1 polymer ?
#
loop_
_entity_poly.entity_id
_entity_poly.type
_entity_poly.pdbx_seq_one_letter_code
_entity_poly.pdbx_strand_id
1 'polypeptide(L)'
;MEGVLLPAVASTPPKQRRVVALGHISLLTRARTLQCEAESRLYLPVLISVLRLFTLPQLKPTEDTAGENSELNVTDLEEHGYQVGFSRLGASETIGKRDPFSAMVDPRDALASGLVKAGEAQPGKIPALISQVPSEFATPYLQWLAAAGYQIK
;
A
#
# COMPACT_ATOMS: atom_id res chain seq x y z
N MET A 1 11.89 -1.18 -11.53
CA MET A 1 10.66 -0.87 -10.75
C MET A 1 10.15 0.55 -10.98
N GLU A 2 11.04 1.55 -11.19
CA GLU A 2 10.64 2.97 -11.32
C GLU A 2 9.65 3.27 -12.45
N GLY A 3 9.81 2.64 -13.63
CA GLY A 3 9.02 2.99 -14.81
C GLY A 3 7.55 2.52 -14.82
N VAL A 4 7.14 1.62 -13.92
CA VAL A 4 5.80 1.00 -13.97
C VAL A 4 5.11 0.98 -12.61
N LEU A 5 5.79 0.55 -11.54
CA LEU A 5 5.13 0.33 -10.26
C LEU A 5 4.82 1.63 -9.52
N LEU A 6 5.76 2.58 -9.50
CA LEU A 6 5.58 3.88 -8.85
C LEU A 6 4.46 4.75 -9.47
N PRO A 7 4.36 4.91 -10.80
CA PRO A 7 3.26 5.67 -11.40
C PRO A 7 1.91 4.94 -11.25
N ALA A 8 1.90 3.60 -11.27
CA ALA A 8 0.68 2.81 -11.09
C ALA A 8 0.04 2.98 -9.72
N VAL A 9 0.82 3.36 -8.68
CA VAL A 9 0.28 3.63 -7.34
C VAL A 9 -0.75 4.77 -7.36
N ALA A 10 -0.49 5.83 -8.13
CA ALA A 10 -1.44 6.96 -8.23
C ALA A 10 -2.74 6.56 -8.96
N SER A 11 -2.67 5.60 -9.89
CA SER A 11 -3.81 5.09 -10.66
C SER A 11 -4.56 3.95 -9.95
N THR A 12 -4.12 3.55 -8.75
CA THR A 12 -4.68 2.38 -8.06
C THR A 12 -6.13 2.65 -7.57
N PRO A 13 -7.08 1.74 -7.84
CA PRO A 13 -8.46 1.87 -7.38
C PRO A 13 -8.56 1.77 -5.85
N PRO A 14 -9.51 2.48 -5.21
CA PRO A 14 -9.58 2.63 -3.74
C PRO A 14 -9.60 1.29 -3.00
N LYS A 15 -10.36 0.29 -3.50
CA LYS A 15 -10.43 -1.06 -2.92
C LYS A 15 -9.07 -1.79 -2.84
N GLN A 16 -8.11 -1.43 -3.70
CA GLN A 16 -6.79 -2.08 -3.76
C GLN A 16 -5.67 -1.26 -3.10
N ARG A 17 -5.93 0.01 -2.74
CA ARG A 17 -4.89 0.92 -2.20
C ARG A 17 -4.28 0.40 -0.90
N ARG A 18 -5.07 -0.23 -0.02
CA ARG A 18 -4.57 -0.85 1.22
C ARG A 18 -3.57 -1.96 0.92
N VAL A 19 -3.90 -2.87 0.01
CA VAL A 19 -3.02 -3.98 -0.37
C VAL A 19 -1.74 -3.47 -1.05
N VAL A 20 -1.86 -2.46 -1.92
CA VAL A 20 -0.69 -1.83 -2.56
C VAL A 20 0.20 -1.13 -1.54
N ALA A 21 -0.38 -0.39 -0.59
CA ALA A 21 0.36 0.24 0.50
C ALA A 21 1.12 -0.81 1.33
N LEU A 22 0.44 -1.88 1.75
CA LEU A 22 1.05 -2.96 2.53
C LEU A 22 2.13 -3.72 1.76
N GLY A 23 1.95 -3.91 0.45
CA GLY A 23 2.97 -4.46 -0.44
C GLY A 23 4.24 -3.60 -0.44
N HIS A 24 4.10 -2.28 -0.62
CA HIS A 24 5.24 -1.35 -0.59
C HIS A 24 5.88 -1.26 0.80
N ILE A 25 5.09 -1.27 1.87
CA ILE A 25 5.59 -1.32 3.25
C ILE A 25 6.40 -2.60 3.48
N SER A 26 5.89 -3.75 3.01
CA SER A 26 6.61 -5.03 3.12
C SER A 26 7.93 -5.00 2.35
N LEU A 27 7.95 -4.31 1.21
CA LEU A 27 9.16 -4.11 0.40
C LEU A 27 10.19 -3.26 1.17
N LEU A 28 9.78 -2.16 1.79
CA LEU A 28 10.68 -1.29 2.57
C LEU A 28 11.21 -1.94 3.86
N THR A 29 10.39 -2.78 4.50
CA THR A 29 10.66 -3.26 5.86
C THR A 29 11.22 -4.68 5.91
N ARG A 30 10.91 -5.54 4.92
CA ARG A 30 11.34 -6.94 4.88
C ARG A 30 12.37 -7.26 3.79
N ALA A 31 12.43 -6.48 2.71
CA ALA A 31 13.37 -6.79 1.63
C ALA A 31 14.79 -6.30 1.96
N ARG A 32 15.66 -7.23 2.38
CA ARG A 32 17.05 -6.94 2.74
C ARG A 32 17.85 -6.34 1.57
N THR A 33 17.54 -6.70 0.32
CA THR A 33 18.20 -6.16 -0.88
C THR A 33 17.99 -4.65 -1.03
N LEU A 34 16.82 -4.15 -0.64
CA LEU A 34 16.48 -2.73 -0.63
C LEU A 34 17.12 -1.97 0.54
N GLN A 35 17.45 -2.66 1.63
CA GLN A 35 18.06 -2.09 2.83
C GLN A 35 19.60 -2.10 2.80
N CYS A 36 20.23 -3.11 2.17
CA CYS A 36 21.66 -3.38 2.31
C CYS A 36 22.50 -3.18 1.04
N GLU A 37 21.91 -3.24 -0.15
CA GLU A 37 22.64 -3.59 -1.38
C GLU A 37 22.33 -2.63 -2.56
N ALA A 38 22.39 -3.17 -3.78
CA ALA A 38 22.39 -2.52 -5.09
C ALA A 38 21.19 -1.60 -5.36
N GLU A 39 20.06 -1.83 -4.69
CA GLU A 39 18.79 -1.13 -4.97
C GLU A 39 18.40 -0.13 -3.88
N SER A 40 19.34 0.28 -3.02
CA SER A 40 19.10 1.32 -1.99
C SER A 40 18.56 2.64 -2.58
N ARG A 41 18.85 2.92 -3.86
CA ARG A 41 18.31 4.07 -4.62
C ARG A 41 16.78 4.02 -4.74
N LEU A 42 16.19 2.84 -4.77
CA LEU A 42 14.74 2.64 -4.86
C LEU A 42 14.02 2.84 -3.52
N TYR A 43 14.75 2.89 -2.40
CA TYR A 43 14.16 3.03 -1.08
C TYR A 43 13.37 4.34 -0.94
N LEU A 44 14.01 5.46 -1.33
CA LEU A 44 13.42 6.78 -1.28
C LEU A 44 12.14 6.92 -2.12
N PRO A 45 12.12 6.57 -3.43
CA PRO A 45 10.92 6.70 -4.23
C PRO A 45 9.78 5.76 -3.79
N VAL A 46 10.10 4.57 -3.28
CA VAL A 46 9.08 3.66 -2.70
C VAL A 46 8.48 4.25 -1.43
N LEU A 47 9.30 4.83 -0.55
CA LEU A 47 8.84 5.51 0.67
C LEU A 47 7.95 6.71 0.34
N ILE A 48 8.35 7.55 -0.62
CA ILE A 48 7.53 8.68 -1.11
C ILE A 48 6.19 8.18 -1.66
N SER A 49 6.18 7.08 -2.41
CA SER A 49 4.95 6.48 -2.95
C SER A 49 3.98 6.05 -1.85
N VAL A 50 4.47 5.43 -0.78
CA VAL A 50 3.65 5.04 0.39
C VAL A 50 3.10 6.26 1.11
N LEU A 51 3.93 7.28 1.34
CA LEU A 51 3.50 8.51 2.00
C LEU A 51 2.46 9.27 1.16
N ARG A 52 2.63 9.28 -0.17
CA ARG A 52 1.65 9.83 -1.10
C ARG A 52 0.33 9.06 -1.09
N LEU A 53 0.36 7.74 -0.88
CA LEU A 53 -0.89 7.00 -0.65
C LEU A 53 -1.59 7.51 0.61
N PHE A 54 -0.87 7.77 1.69
CA PHE A 54 -1.47 8.21 2.96
C PHE A 54 -2.14 9.58 2.92
N THR A 55 -1.82 10.42 1.94
CA THR A 55 -2.52 11.69 1.71
C THR A 55 -3.83 11.53 0.94
N LEU A 56 -4.07 10.37 0.32
CA LEU A 56 -5.32 10.11 -0.39
C LEU A 56 -6.48 9.83 0.60
N PRO A 57 -7.69 10.32 0.31
CA PRO A 57 -8.82 10.32 1.24
C PRO A 57 -9.35 8.92 1.64
N GLN A 58 -9.02 7.88 0.90
CA GLN A 58 -9.62 6.54 1.00
C GLN A 58 -8.80 5.55 1.86
N LEU A 59 -7.76 6.02 2.53
CA LEU A 59 -6.91 5.19 3.39
C LEU A 59 -7.30 5.21 4.87
N LYS A 60 -8.30 6.01 5.23
CA LYS A 60 -8.95 5.87 6.53
C LYS A 60 -9.68 4.52 6.57
N PRO A 61 -9.67 3.80 7.70
CA PRO A 61 -10.52 2.64 7.87
C PRO A 61 -11.97 3.14 7.85
N THR A 62 -12.60 3.11 6.68
CA THR A 62 -14.05 3.22 6.61
C THR A 62 -14.56 1.93 7.22
N GLU A 63 -15.17 2.08 8.40
CA GLU A 63 -16.11 1.09 8.92
C GLU A 63 -17.06 0.69 7.78
N ASP A 64 -17.23 -0.61 7.62
CA ASP A 64 -18.20 -1.26 6.74
C ASP A 64 -18.26 -0.81 5.27
N THR A 65 -17.75 -1.70 4.43
CA THR A 65 -18.50 -2.03 3.21
C THR A 65 -18.46 -3.53 2.99
N ALA A 66 -19.09 -4.25 3.93
CA ALA A 66 -19.91 -5.39 3.55
C ALA A 66 -21.04 -4.85 2.65
N GLY A 67 -20.76 -4.72 1.36
CA GLY A 67 -21.67 -4.04 0.44
C GLY A 67 -21.14 -4.08 -0.96
N GLU A 68 -21.72 -4.98 -1.73
CA GLU A 68 -21.73 -4.96 -3.18
C GLU A 68 -20.40 -5.30 -3.87
N ASN A 69 -20.35 -6.55 -4.28
CA ASN A 69 -20.05 -6.90 -5.67
C ASN A 69 -20.46 -5.74 -6.61
N SER A 70 -19.60 -4.75 -6.82
CA SER A 70 -19.56 -4.07 -8.11
C SER A 70 -19.03 -5.11 -9.08
N GLU A 71 -19.95 -5.99 -9.46
CA GLU A 71 -20.08 -6.54 -10.78
C GLU A 71 -19.46 -5.56 -11.76
N LEU A 72 -18.45 -6.07 -12.45
CA LEU A 72 -17.84 -5.47 -13.60
C LEU A 72 -18.93 -4.93 -14.52
N ASN A 73 -19.29 -3.66 -14.36
CA ASN A 73 -20.06 -2.95 -15.36
C ASN A 73 -19.06 -2.57 -16.46
N VAL A 74 -18.59 -3.61 -17.18
CA VAL A 74 -17.99 -3.47 -18.50
C VAL A 74 -19.16 -3.19 -19.42
N THR A 75 -19.67 -1.96 -19.33
CA THR A 75 -20.58 -1.40 -20.31
C THR A 75 -19.72 -0.66 -21.32
N ASP A 76 -18.87 -1.41 -22.04
CA ASP A 76 -18.39 -0.92 -23.33
C ASP A 76 -19.49 -1.30 -24.33
N LEU A 77 -20.39 -0.35 -24.52
CA LEU A 77 -21.67 -0.49 -25.17
C LEU A 77 -21.53 -0.21 -26.66
N GLU A 78 -20.69 -0.95 -27.39
CA GLU A 78 -20.65 -0.85 -28.85
C GLU A 78 -19.82 -2.00 -29.41
N GLU A 79 -20.46 -3.12 -29.78
CA GLU A 79 -20.31 -3.81 -31.08
C GLU A 79 -20.93 -5.23 -31.04
N HIS A 80 -22.19 -5.30 -31.44
CA HIS A 80 -22.95 -6.42 -32.00
C HIS A 80 -22.25 -7.81 -32.14
N GLY A 81 -22.68 -8.80 -31.34
CA GLY A 81 -22.50 -10.22 -31.65
C GLY A 81 -22.56 -11.15 -30.44
N TYR A 82 -23.57 -12.04 -30.39
CA TYR A 82 -23.75 -13.16 -29.44
C TYR A 82 -23.24 -12.94 -28.00
N GLN A 83 -24.13 -12.44 -27.14
CA GLN A 83 -23.87 -12.37 -25.71
C GLN A 83 -24.00 -13.77 -25.08
N VAL A 84 -22.88 -14.42 -24.79
CA VAL A 84 -22.85 -15.64 -23.97
C VAL A 84 -23.06 -15.22 -22.51
N GLY A 85 -24.22 -15.56 -21.95
CA GLY A 85 -24.51 -15.30 -20.53
C GLY A 85 -23.60 -16.14 -19.64
N PHE A 86 -22.61 -15.51 -19.00
CA PHE A 86 -21.82 -16.17 -17.96
C PHE A 86 -22.59 -16.12 -16.63
N SER A 87 -23.35 -17.18 -16.33
CA SER A 87 -23.93 -17.37 -15.00
C SER A 87 -22.86 -17.89 -14.04
N ARG A 88 -22.43 -17.06 -13.10
CA ARG A 88 -21.56 -17.50 -12.00
C ARG A 88 -22.37 -18.40 -11.07
N LEU A 89 -22.05 -19.69 -11.02
CA LEU A 89 -22.70 -20.63 -10.11
C LEU A 89 -22.39 -20.25 -8.66
N GLY A 90 -23.39 -20.21 -7.79
CA GLY A 90 -23.21 -19.89 -6.36
C GLY A 90 -22.23 -20.85 -5.65
N ALA A 91 -22.13 -22.11 -6.10
CA ALA A 91 -21.14 -23.07 -5.60
C ALA A 91 -19.70 -22.81 -6.09
N SER A 92 -19.51 -21.98 -7.13
CA SER A 92 -18.19 -21.53 -7.61
C SER A 92 -17.72 -20.27 -6.90
N GLU A 93 -18.45 -19.79 -5.90
CA GLU A 93 -17.94 -18.80 -4.97
C GLU A 93 -16.82 -19.46 -4.18
N THR A 94 -15.58 -19.30 -4.67
CA THR A 94 -14.40 -19.61 -3.88
C THR A 94 -14.53 -18.84 -2.58
N ILE A 95 -14.43 -19.55 -1.44
CA ILE A 95 -14.39 -19.00 -0.08
C ILE A 95 -13.66 -17.65 -0.16
N GLY A 96 -14.42 -16.57 0.02
CA GLY A 96 -14.17 -15.25 -0.56
C GLY A 96 -12.69 -14.88 -0.63
N LYS A 97 -12.24 -14.42 -1.81
CA LYS A 97 -10.85 -14.01 -2.12
C LYS A 97 -10.12 -13.52 -0.87
N ARG A 98 -9.41 -14.43 -0.21
CA ARG A 98 -8.93 -14.22 1.16
C ARG A 98 -7.93 -13.09 1.15
N ASP A 99 -8.23 -12.00 1.84
CA ASP A 99 -7.29 -10.89 1.98
C ASP A 99 -6.10 -11.39 2.82
N PRO A 100 -4.89 -11.50 2.23
CA PRO A 100 -3.70 -11.93 2.97
C PRO A 100 -3.32 -10.93 4.07
N PHE A 101 -3.88 -9.72 4.05
CA PHE A 101 -3.60 -8.64 4.99
C PHE A 101 -4.76 -8.30 5.93
N SER A 102 -5.76 -9.18 6.04
CA SER A 102 -6.92 -9.00 6.93
C SER A 102 -6.54 -8.61 8.37
N ALA A 103 -5.43 -9.14 8.90
CA ALA A 103 -4.93 -8.84 10.23
C ALA A 103 -4.26 -7.45 10.38
N MET A 104 -3.86 -6.78 9.30
CA MET A 104 -3.22 -5.47 9.32
C MET A 104 -4.25 -4.36 9.10
N VAL A 105 -4.86 -3.89 10.20
CA VAL A 105 -5.97 -2.93 10.19
C VAL A 105 -5.55 -1.59 9.59
N ASP A 106 -4.47 -0.97 10.07
CA ASP A 106 -3.97 0.32 9.57
C ASP A 106 -2.58 0.17 8.92
N PRO A 107 -2.41 0.53 7.63
CA PRO A 107 -1.10 0.51 6.99
C PRO A 107 -0.11 1.52 7.59
N ARG A 108 -0.57 2.55 8.29
CA ARG A 108 0.33 3.50 9.00
C ARG A 108 1.04 2.83 10.16
N ASP A 109 0.32 2.04 10.96
CA ASP A 109 0.89 1.24 12.05
C ASP A 109 1.86 0.17 11.52
N ALA A 110 1.51 -0.45 10.39
CA ALA A 110 2.38 -1.42 9.73
C ALA A 110 3.71 -0.80 9.26
N LEU A 111 3.67 0.43 8.73
CA LEU A 111 4.87 1.16 8.35
C LEU A 111 5.68 1.56 9.59
N ALA A 112 5.05 2.11 10.62
CA ALA A 112 5.74 2.55 11.84
C ALA A 112 6.45 1.38 12.54
N SER A 113 5.74 0.27 12.78
CA SER A 113 6.31 -0.93 13.40
C SER A 113 7.43 -1.56 12.55
N GLY A 114 7.30 -1.52 11.23
CA GLY A 114 8.33 -1.99 10.32
C GLY A 114 9.58 -1.10 10.30
N LEU A 115 9.42 0.22 10.36
CA LEU A 115 10.54 1.17 10.43
C LEU A 115 11.29 1.06 11.75
N VAL A 116 10.59 0.87 12.88
CA VAL A 116 11.24 0.64 14.19
C VAL A 116 12.10 -0.62 14.15
N LYS A 117 11.55 -1.74 13.66
CA LYS A 117 12.31 -3.00 13.50
C LYS A 117 13.49 -2.86 12.53
N ALA A 118 13.32 -2.10 11.45
CA ALA A 118 14.39 -1.84 10.50
C ALA A 118 15.49 -0.95 11.11
N GLY A 119 15.13 0.03 11.94
CA GLY A 119 16.07 0.87 12.69
C GLY A 119 16.86 0.07 13.72
N GLU A 120 16.20 -0.85 14.45
CA GLU A 120 16.88 -1.78 15.36
C GLU A 120 17.87 -2.69 14.63
N ALA A 121 17.52 -3.17 13.43
CA ALA A 121 18.40 -4.02 12.63
C ALA A 121 19.58 -3.23 12.01
N GLN A 122 19.40 -1.94 11.73
CA GLN A 122 20.41 -1.06 11.12
C GLN A 122 20.34 0.36 11.70
N PRO A 123 21.00 0.59 12.86
CA PRO A 123 20.95 1.89 13.52
C PRO A 123 21.58 2.98 12.64
N GLY A 124 20.92 4.14 12.57
CA GLY A 124 21.40 5.35 11.88
C GLY A 124 21.17 5.42 10.37
N LYS A 125 20.96 4.30 9.66
CA LYS A 125 20.72 4.33 8.20
C LYS A 125 19.28 4.74 7.83
N ILE A 126 18.29 4.15 8.50
CA ILE A 126 16.87 4.44 8.24
C ILE A 126 16.53 5.91 8.54
N PRO A 127 16.97 6.51 9.67
CA PRO A 127 16.75 7.94 9.92
C PRO A 127 17.35 8.85 8.85
N ALA A 128 18.56 8.53 8.37
CA ALA A 128 19.23 9.30 7.31
C ALA A 128 18.54 9.19 5.94
N LEU A 129 17.81 8.10 5.68
CA LEU A 129 17.00 7.93 4.47
C LEU A 129 15.67 8.69 4.59
N ILE A 130 15.06 8.70 5.78
CA ILE A 130 13.83 9.46 6.05
C ILE A 130 14.09 10.97 5.92
N SER A 131 15.25 11.46 6.36
CA SER A 131 15.61 12.89 6.24
C SER A 131 15.77 13.37 4.80
N GLN A 132 15.92 12.46 3.84
CA GLN A 132 16.01 12.79 2.41
C GLN A 132 14.62 12.91 1.73
N VAL A 133 13.55 12.55 2.43
CA VAL A 133 12.18 12.62 1.90
C VAL A 133 11.70 14.08 1.87
N PRO A 134 11.02 14.52 0.80
CA PRO A 134 10.42 15.85 0.75
C PRO A 134 9.49 16.10 1.95
N SER A 135 9.62 17.29 2.56
CA SER A 135 8.89 17.66 3.77
C SER A 135 7.37 17.62 3.58
N GLU A 136 6.88 17.92 2.37
CA GLU A 136 5.46 17.88 2.02
C GLU A 136 4.79 16.51 2.30
N PHE A 137 5.53 15.41 2.13
CA PHE A 137 5.04 14.05 2.37
C PHE A 137 5.45 13.52 3.75
N ALA A 138 6.63 13.92 4.23
CA ALA A 138 7.19 13.42 5.48
C ALA A 138 6.53 14.06 6.72
N THR A 139 6.30 15.38 6.73
CA THR A 139 5.78 16.12 7.88
C THR A 139 4.47 15.56 8.46
N PRO A 140 3.41 15.30 7.68
CA PRO A 140 2.16 14.80 8.25
C PRO A 140 2.32 13.40 8.86
N TYR A 141 3.16 12.56 8.27
CA TYR A 141 3.41 11.23 8.79
C TYR A 141 4.30 11.26 10.05
N LEU A 142 5.33 12.10 10.10
CA LEU A 142 6.19 12.26 11.27
C LEU A 142 5.42 12.83 12.47
N GLN A 143 4.51 13.78 12.25
CA GLN A 143 3.61 14.30 13.28
C GLN A 143 2.69 13.22 13.83
N TRP A 144 2.10 12.42 12.94
CA TRP A 144 1.27 11.27 13.35
C TRP A 144 2.11 10.22 14.10
N LEU A 145 3.32 9.93 13.66
CA LEU A 145 4.23 8.97 14.27
C LEU A 145 4.63 9.38 15.70
N ALA A 146 4.90 10.67 15.90
CA ALA A 146 5.16 11.24 17.23
C ALA A 146 3.92 11.16 18.13
N ALA A 147 2.73 11.43 17.60
CA ALA A 147 1.46 11.31 18.33
C ALA A 147 1.13 9.86 18.71
N ALA A 148 1.49 8.89 17.85
CA ALA A 148 1.33 7.47 18.09
C ALA A 148 2.39 6.87 19.03
N GLY A 149 3.42 7.64 19.43
CA GLY A 149 4.43 7.23 20.40
C GLY A 149 5.54 6.32 19.86
N TYR A 150 5.67 6.19 18.54
CA TYR A 150 6.77 5.42 17.95
C TYR A 150 8.07 6.22 17.94
N GLN A 151 9.19 5.56 18.29
CA GLN A 151 10.53 6.15 18.21
C GLN A 151 11.40 5.33 17.25
N ILE A 152 11.77 5.93 16.12
CA ILE A 152 12.73 5.34 15.18
C ILE A 152 14.12 5.69 15.70
N LYS A 153 14.89 4.67 16.13
CA LYS A 153 16.27 4.81 16.61
C LYS A 153 17.27 4.48 15.49
#